data_AF-K7KGM9-F1
#
_entry.id   AF-K7KGM9-F1
#
_cell.length_a   1.000
_cell.length_b   1.000
_cell.length_c   1.000
_cell.angle_alpha   90.00
_cell.angle_beta   90.00
_cell.angle_gamma   90.00
#
_symmetry.space_group_name_H-M   'P 1'
#
loop_
_entity.id
_entity.type
_entity.pdbx_description
1 polymer ?
#
loop_
_entity_poly.entity_id
_entity_poly.type
_entity_poly.pdbx_seq_one_letter_code
_entity_poly.pdbx_strand_id
1 'polypeptide(L)'
;MSMMAAYLRVPTSTPITPQSPTATRTKCRNLKTSCSVNAAKIPMPPLNPKDPFLSKLASIAASSPDTLLNTPKNSDTPPFLDIFDSPKLMATPAQVERSVSYNEHRPRRPPPDLPSLLLHGRIVYIGMPLVPAVTELVVAELMYLQYMDPKEPIFIYINSTGTTRDDGETVGMETEGFAIYDAMMQLKNEIHTVAVGSAIGQACLLLSAGTPGKRFMMPHAKAMIQQPRIPSSGLMPASDVLIRAKEVIINRDNLVKLLAKHTGNSEETVANVMKRPYYMDATRAKEFGVIDRILWRGQEKVMADVASPDDWDKGAGIKIVDGF
;
A
#
# COMPACT_ATOMS: atom_id res chain seq x y z
N MET A 1 57.16 12.87 13.98
CA MET A 1 55.77 12.45 14.28
C MET A 1 54.95 12.51 13.00
N SER A 2 53.99 11.61 12.86
CA SER A 2 53.44 11.03 11.61
C SER A 2 52.85 11.98 10.55
N MET A 3 53.22 11.68 9.30
CA MET A 3 52.58 11.82 7.97
C MET A 3 51.33 12.69 7.72
N MET A 4 51.51 13.64 6.79
CA MET A 4 50.81 13.80 5.49
C MET A 4 49.29 13.58 5.44
N ALA A 5 48.54 14.68 5.35
CA ALA A 5 47.17 14.73 4.86
C ALA A 5 47.15 15.37 3.45
N ALA A 6 46.91 14.56 2.43
CA ALA A 6 46.72 15.00 1.04
C ALA A 6 45.24 15.27 0.78
N TYR A 7 44.90 16.50 0.39
CA TYR A 7 43.58 16.86 -0.15
C TYR A 7 43.75 17.28 -1.61
N LEU A 8 43.11 16.53 -2.51
CA LEU A 8 43.19 16.63 -3.96
C LEU A 8 41.74 16.57 -4.50
N ARG A 9 41.24 17.67 -5.07
CA ARG A 9 39.92 17.82 -5.74
C ARG A 9 39.91 19.20 -6.42
N VAL A 10 39.47 19.48 -7.66
CA VAL A 10 38.84 18.79 -8.81
C VAL A 10 39.26 19.61 -10.07
N PRO A 11 39.42 19.00 -11.26
CA PRO A 11 39.87 19.73 -12.45
C PRO A 11 38.72 20.42 -13.22
N THR A 12 39.04 21.61 -13.74
CA THR A 12 38.27 22.42 -14.68
C THR A 12 38.44 21.90 -16.12
N SER A 13 37.34 21.67 -16.85
CA SER A 13 37.37 21.43 -18.29
C SER A 13 36.71 22.58 -19.07
N THR A 14 37.36 22.95 -20.17
CA THR A 14 37.21 24.10 -21.06
C THR A 14 36.02 24.01 -22.05
N PRO A 15 35.61 25.14 -22.67
CA PRO A 15 34.39 25.23 -23.47
C PRO A 15 34.62 25.01 -24.98
N ILE A 16 33.60 24.46 -25.66
CA ILE A 16 33.53 24.28 -27.12
C ILE A 16 32.58 25.34 -27.72
N THR A 17 33.06 25.95 -28.81
CA THR A 17 32.48 26.99 -29.67
C THR A 17 31.27 26.51 -30.50
N PRO A 18 30.21 27.32 -30.68
CA PRO A 18 29.17 27.06 -31.67
C PRO A 18 29.34 27.90 -32.95
N GLN A 19 29.17 27.22 -34.10
CA GLN A 19 29.13 27.78 -35.44
C GLN A 19 27.70 28.21 -35.82
N SER A 20 27.64 29.28 -36.61
CA SER A 20 26.53 29.84 -37.42
C SER A 20 26.18 28.89 -38.61
N PRO A 21 25.23 29.14 -39.55
CA PRO A 21 24.67 30.42 -40.00
C PRO A 21 23.20 30.44 -40.50
N THR A 22 22.82 31.63 -41.04
CA THR A 22 21.87 31.97 -42.13
C THR A 22 20.44 32.50 -41.84
N ALA A 23 20.15 33.54 -42.63
CA ALA A 23 18.86 34.07 -43.11
C ALA A 23 18.17 35.25 -42.38
N THR A 24 18.67 36.45 -42.72
CA THR A 24 17.92 37.59 -43.31
C THR A 24 16.54 38.02 -42.79
N ARG A 25 16.55 39.16 -42.09
CA ARG A 25 15.94 40.46 -42.48
C ARG A 25 14.42 40.51 -42.72
N THR A 26 13.68 41.08 -41.75
CA THR A 26 12.69 42.15 -42.02
C THR A 26 12.42 42.97 -40.75
N LYS A 27 12.36 44.29 -40.93
CA LYS A 27 12.29 45.33 -39.90
C LYS A 27 10.86 45.46 -39.35
N CYS A 28 10.69 45.39 -38.03
CA CYS A 28 9.64 46.15 -37.34
C CYS A 28 10.27 46.93 -36.18
N ARG A 29 9.92 48.22 -36.13
CA ARG A 29 10.40 49.25 -35.21
C ARG A 29 9.71 49.12 -33.84
N ASN A 30 10.45 49.50 -32.79
CA ASN A 30 10.01 50.02 -31.48
C ASN A 30 9.16 49.07 -30.62
N LEU A 31 9.49 48.75 -29.37
CA LEU A 31 9.79 49.62 -28.24
C LEU A 31 10.84 48.93 -27.35
N LYS A 32 11.89 49.67 -26.96
CA LYS A 32 12.84 49.23 -25.93
C LYS A 32 12.21 49.45 -24.55
N THR A 33 11.82 48.39 -23.86
CA THR A 33 11.77 48.37 -22.39
C THR A 33 12.71 47.28 -21.91
N SER A 34 13.89 47.72 -21.48
CA SER A 34 14.91 46.91 -20.85
C SER A 34 14.47 46.52 -19.45
N CYS A 35 13.81 45.39 -19.31
CA CYS A 35 13.69 44.69 -18.03
C CYS A 35 14.67 43.53 -18.07
N SER A 36 15.92 43.83 -17.73
CA SER A 36 16.96 42.83 -17.43
C SER A 36 16.57 42.16 -16.12
N VAL A 37 15.69 41.16 -16.18
CA VAL A 37 15.55 40.18 -15.12
C VAL A 37 16.05 38.88 -15.72
N ASN A 38 17.12 38.35 -15.12
CA ASN A 38 17.62 37.00 -15.37
C ASN A 38 16.52 35.99 -15.00
N ALA A 39 15.52 35.83 -15.87
CA ALA A 39 14.54 34.78 -15.77
C ALA A 39 15.28 33.49 -16.11
N ALA A 40 15.66 32.76 -15.06
CA ALA A 40 16.00 31.36 -15.16
C ALA A 40 14.95 30.69 -16.07
N LYS A 41 15.38 30.10 -17.18
CA LYS A 41 14.50 29.41 -18.13
C LYS A 41 13.70 28.38 -17.34
N ILE A 42 12.46 28.70 -17.01
CA ILE A 42 11.48 27.70 -16.59
C ILE A 42 11.49 26.67 -17.72
N PRO A 43 11.78 25.39 -17.44
CA PRO A 43 11.73 24.36 -18.47
C PRO A 43 10.31 24.35 -19.03
N MET A 44 10.12 24.93 -20.20
CA MET A 44 8.83 24.87 -20.87
C MET A 44 8.58 23.41 -21.21
N PRO A 45 7.42 22.84 -20.85
CA PRO A 45 7.07 21.50 -21.30
C PRO A 45 7.12 21.46 -22.85
N PRO A 46 7.53 20.34 -23.45
CA PRO A 46 7.50 20.20 -24.89
C PRO A 46 6.06 20.42 -25.37
N LEU A 47 5.85 21.44 -26.21
CA LEU A 47 4.55 21.71 -26.81
C LEU A 47 4.16 20.50 -27.67
N ASN A 48 3.05 19.86 -27.33
CA ASN A 48 2.52 18.76 -28.13
C ASN A 48 1.91 19.35 -29.42
N PRO A 49 2.47 19.09 -30.61
CA PRO A 49 1.92 19.64 -31.86
C PRO A 49 0.51 19.09 -32.19
N LYS A 50 0.10 17.98 -31.54
CA LYS A 50 -1.24 17.39 -31.68
C LYS A 50 -2.21 17.82 -30.59
N ASP A 51 -1.86 18.78 -29.74
CA ASP A 51 -2.76 19.24 -28.68
C ASP A 51 -4.03 19.87 -29.30
N PRO A 52 -5.24 19.32 -28.99
CA PRO A 52 -6.49 19.88 -29.46
C PRO A 52 -6.65 21.36 -29.08
N PHE A 53 -6.16 21.77 -27.91
CA PHE A 53 -6.24 23.15 -27.46
C PHE A 53 -5.35 24.06 -28.32
N LEU A 54 -4.08 23.68 -28.54
CA LEU A 54 -3.15 24.48 -29.35
C LEU A 54 -3.60 24.56 -30.81
N SER A 55 -4.14 23.47 -31.37
CA SER A 55 -4.69 23.49 -32.74
C SER A 55 -5.88 24.42 -32.87
N LYS A 56 -6.79 24.45 -31.88
CA LYS A 56 -7.92 25.40 -31.84
C LYS A 56 -7.42 26.83 -31.66
N LEU A 57 -6.50 27.07 -30.73
CA LEU A 57 -5.92 28.38 -30.49
C LEU A 57 -5.26 28.92 -31.76
N ALA A 58 -4.47 28.10 -32.46
CA ALA A 58 -3.86 28.45 -33.74
C ALA A 58 -4.91 28.74 -34.82
N SER A 59 -5.98 27.94 -34.90
CA SER A 59 -7.07 28.17 -35.87
C SER A 59 -7.80 29.50 -35.61
N ILE A 60 -8.03 29.86 -34.35
CA ILE A 60 -8.69 31.10 -33.95
C ILE A 60 -7.77 32.29 -34.19
N ALA A 61 -6.48 32.16 -33.85
CA ALA A 61 -5.47 33.18 -34.14
C ALA A 61 -5.35 33.44 -35.65
N ALA A 62 -5.49 32.40 -36.47
CA ALA A 62 -5.50 32.53 -37.93
C ALA A 62 -6.79 33.18 -38.47
N SER A 63 -7.96 32.86 -37.89
CA SER A 63 -9.25 33.40 -38.37
C SER A 63 -9.53 34.82 -37.90
N SER A 64 -9.10 35.19 -36.70
CA SER A 64 -9.47 36.43 -36.04
C SER A 64 -8.41 36.87 -35.01
N PRO A 65 -7.24 37.38 -35.45
CA PRO A 65 -6.18 37.80 -34.54
C PRO A 65 -6.65 38.92 -33.60
N ASP A 66 -7.49 39.82 -34.10
CA ASP A 66 -8.00 40.97 -33.35
C ASP A 66 -8.82 40.57 -32.12
N THR A 67 -9.49 39.41 -32.15
CA THR A 67 -10.27 38.92 -30.99
C THR A 67 -9.39 38.49 -29.81
N LEU A 68 -8.15 38.08 -30.07
CA LEU A 68 -7.18 37.77 -29.03
C LEU A 68 -6.44 39.01 -28.53
N LEU A 69 -6.32 40.04 -29.37
CA LEU A 69 -5.62 41.29 -29.05
C LEU A 69 -6.53 42.35 -28.40
N ASN A 70 -7.82 42.36 -28.73
CA ASN A 70 -8.79 43.32 -28.20
C ASN A 70 -9.38 42.82 -26.88
N THR A 71 -8.61 42.95 -25.80
CA THR A 71 -9.11 42.77 -24.43
C THR A 71 -10.16 43.86 -24.12
N PRO A 72 -11.32 43.54 -23.53
CA PRO A 72 -12.20 44.58 -23.01
C PRO A 72 -11.44 45.38 -21.95
N LYS A 73 -11.29 46.70 -22.14
CA LYS A 73 -10.48 47.57 -21.26
C LYS A 73 -10.95 47.65 -19.80
N ASN A 74 -12.05 46.99 -19.44
CA ASN A 74 -12.76 47.24 -18.18
C ASN A 74 -13.31 45.97 -17.50
N SER A 75 -12.71 44.80 -17.74
CA SER A 75 -12.98 43.64 -16.89
C SER A 75 -12.02 43.62 -15.69
N ASP A 76 -12.56 43.55 -14.47
CA ASP A 76 -11.78 43.38 -13.23
C ASP A 76 -11.11 41.99 -13.13
N THR A 77 -11.21 41.16 -14.18
CA THR A 77 -10.58 39.85 -14.27
C THR A 77 -9.10 39.96 -14.67
N PRO A 78 -8.20 39.23 -14.00
CA PRO A 78 -6.79 39.26 -14.32
C PRO A 78 -6.51 38.69 -15.73
N PRO A 79 -5.47 39.19 -16.41
CA PRO A 79 -5.14 38.76 -17.77
C PRO A 79 -4.92 37.23 -17.82
N PHE A 80 -5.39 36.60 -18.90
CA PHE A 80 -5.49 35.15 -19.19
C PHE A 80 -6.76 34.42 -18.72
N LEU A 81 -7.53 34.93 -17.75
CA LEU A 81 -8.73 34.22 -17.27
C LEU A 81 -9.90 34.28 -18.28
N ASP A 82 -10.04 35.39 -18.99
CA ASP A 82 -11.06 35.61 -20.03
C ASP A 82 -10.96 34.60 -21.21
N ILE A 83 -9.82 33.93 -21.36
CA ILE A 83 -9.61 32.89 -22.38
C ILE A 83 -10.60 31.73 -22.16
N PHE A 84 -10.88 31.40 -20.90
CA PHE A 84 -11.81 30.33 -20.53
C PHE A 84 -13.27 30.76 -20.67
N ASP A 85 -13.57 32.06 -20.55
CA ASP A 85 -14.93 32.57 -20.75
C ASP A 85 -15.33 32.60 -22.23
N SER A 86 -14.36 32.53 -23.15
CA SER A 86 -14.66 32.41 -24.57
C SER A 86 -15.11 30.98 -24.91
N PRO A 87 -16.40 30.72 -25.20
CA PRO A 87 -16.89 29.38 -25.50
C PRO A 87 -16.24 28.79 -26.76
N LYS A 88 -15.57 29.60 -27.58
CA LYS A 88 -14.83 29.16 -28.76
C LYS A 88 -13.59 28.31 -28.42
N LEU A 89 -12.96 28.53 -27.27
CA LEU A 89 -11.79 27.74 -26.85
C LEU A 89 -12.17 26.46 -26.10
N MET A 90 -13.40 26.36 -25.59
CA MET A 90 -13.89 25.15 -24.94
C MET A 90 -13.93 23.96 -25.92
N ALA A 91 -13.50 22.79 -25.45
CA ALA A 91 -13.69 21.52 -26.17
C ALA A 91 -15.20 21.26 -26.31
N THR A 92 -15.65 20.74 -27.46
CA THR A 92 -17.08 20.39 -27.59
C THR A 92 -17.43 19.28 -26.59
N PRO A 93 -18.69 19.14 -26.15
CA PRO A 93 -19.08 18.05 -25.25
C PRO A 93 -18.65 16.67 -25.77
N ALA A 94 -18.72 16.44 -27.08
CA ALA A 94 -18.24 15.21 -27.72
C ALA A 94 -16.71 15.00 -27.61
N GLN A 95 -15.92 16.08 -27.56
CA GLN A 95 -14.49 16.01 -27.25
C GLN A 95 -14.25 15.76 -25.76
N VAL A 96 -15.07 16.36 -24.89
CA VAL A 96 -15.02 16.13 -23.44
C VAL A 96 -15.35 14.68 -23.11
N GLU A 97 -16.38 14.09 -23.71
CA GLU A 97 -16.77 12.67 -23.51
C GLU A 97 -15.66 11.68 -23.85
N ARG A 98 -14.82 11.97 -24.85
CA ARG A 98 -13.61 11.16 -25.12
C ARG A 98 -12.53 11.29 -24.05
N SER A 99 -12.57 12.34 -23.23
CA SER A 99 -11.64 12.61 -22.13
C SER A 99 -12.20 12.33 -20.72
N VAL A 100 -13.51 12.13 -20.56
CA VAL A 100 -14.15 11.88 -19.24
C VAL A 100 -14.65 10.45 -19.05
N SER A 101 -13.92 9.47 -19.59
CA SER A 101 -13.96 8.13 -18.99
C SER A 101 -13.22 8.21 -17.65
N TYR A 102 -13.94 8.36 -16.54
CA TYR A 102 -13.38 8.36 -15.18
C TYR A 102 -12.52 7.11 -14.84
N ASN A 103 -12.45 6.12 -15.72
CA ASN A 103 -11.57 4.95 -15.58
C ASN A 103 -10.17 5.12 -16.23
N GLU A 104 -9.79 6.32 -16.67
CA GLU A 104 -8.49 6.60 -17.33
C GLU A 104 -7.27 6.55 -16.37
N HIS A 105 -7.48 6.34 -15.06
CA HIS A 105 -6.40 6.04 -14.11
C HIS A 105 -5.88 4.61 -14.17
N ARG A 106 -6.44 3.72 -15.01
CA ARG A 106 -5.81 2.44 -15.29
C ARG A 106 -4.72 2.64 -16.35
N PRO A 107 -3.42 2.67 -15.99
CA PRO A 107 -2.36 2.77 -16.99
C PRO A 107 -2.51 1.64 -18.01
N ARG A 108 -2.31 1.93 -19.30
CA ARG A 108 -2.41 0.95 -20.39
C ARG A 108 -1.42 -0.22 -20.28
N ARG A 109 -0.43 -0.10 -19.41
CA ARG A 109 0.53 -1.16 -19.08
C ARG A 109 0.47 -1.42 -17.58
N PRO A 110 0.56 -2.69 -17.15
CA PRO A 110 0.67 -2.99 -15.74
C PRO A 110 1.88 -2.26 -15.11
N PRO A 111 1.79 -1.88 -13.82
CA PRO A 111 2.91 -1.36 -13.06
C PRO A 111 4.16 -2.26 -13.16
N PRO A 112 5.38 -1.69 -13.11
CA PRO A 112 6.62 -2.44 -13.28
C PRO A 112 7.01 -3.27 -12.05
N ASP A 113 6.55 -2.89 -10.86
CA ASP A 113 6.91 -3.49 -9.58
C ASP A 113 5.84 -4.46 -9.06
N LEU A 114 6.30 -5.51 -8.37
CA LEU A 114 5.44 -6.59 -7.87
C LEU A 114 4.38 -6.11 -6.85
N PRO A 115 4.69 -5.25 -5.85
CA PRO A 115 3.68 -4.77 -4.92
C PRO A 115 2.55 -4.01 -5.62
N SER A 116 2.88 -3.13 -6.58
CA SER A 116 1.87 -2.42 -7.36
C SER A 116 1.04 -3.34 -8.25
N LEU A 117 1.62 -4.42 -8.78
CA LEU A 117 0.87 -5.46 -9.50
C LEU A 117 -0.15 -6.18 -8.59
N LEU A 118 0.27 -6.55 -7.37
CA LEU A 118 -0.62 -7.17 -6.39
C LEU A 118 -1.73 -6.22 -5.95
N LEU A 119 -1.38 -4.96 -5.65
CA LEU A 119 -2.34 -3.93 -5.28
C LEU A 119 -3.35 -3.66 -6.39
N HIS A 120 -2.91 -3.67 -7.66
CA HIS A 120 -3.82 -3.58 -8.81
C HIS A 120 -4.82 -4.76 -8.86
N GLY A 121 -4.39 -5.95 -8.43
CA GLY A 121 -5.25 -7.11 -8.23
C GLY A 121 -6.05 -7.11 -6.91
N ARG A 122 -6.03 -6.01 -6.15
CA ARG A 122 -6.63 -5.88 -4.79
C ARG A 122 -6.09 -6.88 -3.77
N ILE A 123 -4.83 -7.28 -3.95
CA ILE A 123 -4.11 -8.20 -3.07
C ILE A 123 -3.15 -7.38 -2.21
N VAL A 124 -3.33 -7.47 -0.89
CA VAL A 124 -2.43 -6.94 0.13
C VAL A 124 -1.70 -8.12 0.77
N TYR A 125 -0.38 -8.13 0.71
CA TYR A 125 0.43 -9.23 1.27
C TYR A 125 1.22 -8.77 2.50
N ILE A 126 0.89 -9.31 3.66
CA ILE A 126 1.56 -9.06 4.93
C ILE A 126 2.59 -10.17 5.17
N GLY A 127 3.79 -10.01 4.61
CA GLY A 127 4.87 -11.01 4.69
C GLY A 127 5.94 -10.75 5.76
N MET A 128 5.77 -9.71 6.58
CA MET A 128 6.77 -9.24 7.54
C MET A 128 6.15 -9.06 8.93
N PRO A 129 6.96 -9.01 10.00
CA PRO A 129 6.49 -8.56 11.31
C PRO A 129 5.86 -7.17 11.21
N LEU A 130 4.87 -6.91 12.06
CA LEU A 130 4.15 -5.64 12.14
C LEU A 130 5.03 -4.60 12.86
N VAL A 131 5.79 -3.87 12.04
CA VAL A 131 6.62 -2.73 12.42
C VAL A 131 5.91 -1.45 11.93
N PRO A 132 6.09 -0.28 12.57
CA PRO A 132 5.48 0.97 12.13
C PRO A 132 5.53 1.26 10.62
N ALA A 133 6.64 0.94 9.95
CA ALA A 133 6.77 1.13 8.51
C ALA A 133 5.89 0.16 7.68
N VAL A 134 5.71 -1.08 8.15
CA VAL A 134 4.85 -2.08 7.49
C VAL A 134 3.38 -1.72 7.71
N THR A 135 3.03 -1.27 8.91
CA THR A 135 1.65 -0.90 9.25
C THR A 135 1.21 0.35 8.51
N GLU A 136 2.06 1.36 8.38
CA GLU A 136 1.83 2.55 7.56
C GLU A 136 1.48 2.15 6.10
N LEU A 137 2.27 1.25 5.50
CA LEU A 137 2.03 0.78 4.14
C LEU A 137 0.72 0.00 4.01
N VAL A 138 0.46 -0.95 4.91
CA VAL A 138 -0.77 -1.76 4.88
C VAL A 138 -2.01 -0.87 5.02
N VAL A 139 -2.00 0.08 5.96
CA VAL A 139 -3.11 1.02 6.14
C VAL A 139 -3.31 1.90 4.90
N ALA A 140 -2.23 2.42 4.32
CA ALA A 140 -2.28 3.21 3.10
C ALA A 140 -2.85 2.42 1.91
N GLU A 141 -2.42 1.16 1.73
CA GLU A 141 -2.93 0.27 0.68
C GLU A 141 -4.43 -0.01 0.86
N LEU A 142 -4.88 -0.28 2.09
CA LEU A 142 -6.30 -0.50 2.40
C LEU A 142 -7.16 0.74 2.08
N MET A 143 -6.70 1.93 2.50
CA MET A 143 -7.38 3.19 2.21
C MET A 143 -7.43 3.46 0.70
N TYR A 144 -6.35 3.16 -0.02
CA TYR A 144 -6.29 3.31 -1.48
C TYR A 144 -7.29 2.38 -2.18
N LEU A 145 -7.37 1.10 -1.79
CA LEU A 145 -8.31 0.15 -2.38
C LEU A 145 -9.77 0.54 -2.15
N GLN A 146 -10.09 1.10 -0.98
CA GLN A 146 -11.42 1.66 -0.74
C GLN A 146 -11.72 2.87 -1.63
N TYR A 147 -10.74 3.78 -1.78
CA TYR A 147 -10.89 4.96 -2.64
C TYR A 147 -11.14 4.57 -4.10
N MET A 148 -10.41 3.56 -4.59
CA MET A 148 -10.55 3.08 -5.96
C MET A 148 -11.94 2.50 -6.22
N ASP A 149 -12.38 1.54 -5.41
CA ASP A 149 -13.75 1.02 -5.47
C ASP A 149 -14.18 0.48 -4.09
N PRO A 150 -15.19 1.07 -3.42
CA PRO A 150 -15.60 0.66 -2.07
C PRO A 150 -16.49 -0.60 -2.04
N LYS A 151 -16.89 -1.13 -3.20
CA LYS A 151 -17.78 -2.30 -3.33
C LYS A 151 -17.03 -3.60 -3.58
N GLU A 152 -15.85 -3.53 -4.18
CA GLU A 152 -15.09 -4.72 -4.56
C GLU A 152 -14.33 -5.30 -3.36
N PRO A 153 -14.16 -6.62 -3.28
CA PRO A 153 -13.47 -7.26 -2.16
C PRO A 153 -11.97 -6.95 -2.15
N ILE A 154 -11.37 -7.04 -0.96
CA ILE A 154 -9.93 -6.91 -0.73
C ILE A 154 -9.41 -8.26 -0.23
N PHE A 155 -8.29 -8.73 -0.78
CA PHE A 155 -7.68 -10.00 -0.40
C PHE A 155 -6.40 -9.75 0.39
N ILE A 156 -6.42 -10.08 1.68
CA ILE A 156 -5.28 -9.96 2.59
C ILE A 156 -4.65 -11.34 2.78
N TYR A 157 -3.43 -11.51 2.30
CA TYR A 157 -2.63 -12.71 2.51
C TYR A 157 -1.65 -12.47 3.67
N ILE A 158 -1.69 -13.32 4.68
CA ILE A 158 -0.97 -13.13 5.94
C ILE A 158 0.09 -14.22 6.10
N ASN A 159 1.34 -13.78 6.16
CA ASN A 159 2.50 -14.56 6.56
C ASN A 159 3.35 -13.73 7.53
N SER A 160 2.86 -13.58 8.76
CA SER A 160 3.43 -12.67 9.73
C SER A 160 3.41 -13.25 11.14
N THR A 161 4.47 -12.95 11.87
CA THR A 161 4.64 -13.28 13.28
C THR A 161 3.97 -12.25 14.21
N GLY A 162 3.31 -11.24 13.66
CA GLY A 162 2.74 -10.13 14.41
C GLY A 162 3.82 -9.15 14.87
N THR A 163 3.79 -8.72 16.12
CA THR A 163 4.71 -7.71 16.70
C THR A 163 6.03 -8.29 17.23
N THR A 164 6.17 -9.62 17.25
CA THR A 164 7.36 -10.33 17.75
C THR A 164 8.07 -11.03 16.60
N ARG A 165 9.42 -11.04 16.60
CA ARG A 165 10.23 -11.87 15.69
C ARG A 165 10.33 -13.32 16.17
N ASP A 166 10.84 -14.19 15.30
CA ASP A 166 11.13 -15.59 15.62
C ASP A 166 12.15 -15.75 16.77
N ASP A 167 13.08 -14.79 16.93
CA ASP A 167 14.07 -14.75 18.02
C ASP A 167 13.44 -14.42 19.40
N GLY A 168 12.14 -14.12 19.43
CA GLY A 168 11.42 -13.72 20.65
C GLY A 168 11.53 -12.23 20.99
N GLU A 169 12.24 -11.45 20.18
CA GLU A 169 12.33 -10.00 20.32
C GLU A 169 11.04 -9.30 19.85
N THR A 170 10.60 -8.31 20.61
CA THR A 170 9.48 -7.43 20.22
C THR A 170 9.99 -6.35 19.27
N VAL A 171 9.44 -6.28 18.05
CA VAL A 171 9.85 -5.31 17.01
C VAL A 171 8.88 -4.15 16.89
N GLY A 172 7.61 -4.38 17.22
CA GLY A 172 6.54 -3.39 17.13
C GLY A 172 5.72 -3.35 18.41
N MET A 173 4.96 -2.27 18.57
CA MET A 173 3.99 -2.14 19.65
C MET A 173 2.72 -2.91 19.30
N GLU A 174 1.95 -3.33 20.30
CA GLU A 174 0.65 -4.00 20.06
C GLU A 174 -0.33 -3.11 19.28
N THR A 175 -0.19 -1.79 19.43
CA THR A 175 -0.94 -0.76 18.70
C THR A 175 -0.81 -0.89 17.18
N GLU A 176 0.29 -1.45 16.67
CA GLU A 176 0.48 -1.70 15.25
C GLU A 176 -0.58 -2.67 14.69
N GLY A 177 -0.88 -3.73 15.44
CA GLY A 177 -1.95 -4.67 15.11
C GLY A 177 -3.33 -4.02 15.20
N PHE A 178 -3.55 -3.21 16.24
CA PHE A 178 -4.82 -2.50 16.43
C PHE A 178 -5.08 -1.44 15.36
N ALA A 179 -4.06 -0.73 14.88
CA ALA A 179 -4.19 0.25 13.81
C ALA A 179 -4.65 -0.39 12.50
N ILE A 180 -4.08 -1.53 12.12
CA ILE A 180 -4.52 -2.27 10.93
C ILE A 180 -5.93 -2.82 11.15
N TYR A 181 -6.21 -3.36 12.33
CA TYR A 181 -7.53 -3.87 12.68
C TYR A 181 -8.62 -2.79 12.56
N ASP A 182 -8.39 -1.60 13.12
CA ASP A 182 -9.34 -0.49 13.06
C ASP A 182 -9.51 0.01 11.62
N ALA A 183 -8.42 0.07 10.84
CA ALA A 183 -8.48 0.36 9.42
C ALA A 183 -9.38 -0.65 8.69
N MET A 184 -9.19 -1.96 8.92
CA MET A 184 -10.02 -3.02 8.35
C MET A 184 -11.50 -2.86 8.71
N MET A 185 -11.82 -2.54 9.98
CA MET A 185 -13.20 -2.37 10.44
C MET A 185 -13.86 -1.10 9.90
N GLN A 186 -13.08 -0.07 9.57
CA GLN A 186 -13.59 1.16 8.97
C GLN A 186 -13.92 0.99 7.48
N LEU A 187 -13.33 0.00 6.79
CA LEU A 187 -13.56 -0.19 5.37
C LEU A 187 -14.98 -0.64 5.06
N LYS A 188 -15.54 -0.14 3.94
CA LYS A 188 -16.81 -0.62 3.40
C LYS A 188 -16.68 -1.93 2.61
N ASN A 189 -15.46 -2.23 2.18
CA ASN A 189 -15.14 -3.36 1.33
C ASN A 189 -15.26 -4.68 2.11
N GLU A 190 -15.66 -5.76 1.43
CA GLU A 190 -15.54 -7.10 1.98
C GLU A 190 -14.05 -7.49 2.05
N ILE A 191 -13.59 -7.90 3.23
CA ILE A 191 -12.20 -8.30 3.45
C ILE A 191 -12.10 -9.82 3.51
N HIS A 192 -11.31 -10.40 2.62
CA HIS A 192 -10.98 -11.82 2.58
C HIS A 192 -9.59 -12.01 3.19
N THR A 193 -9.48 -12.84 4.21
CA THR A 193 -8.18 -13.11 4.86
C THR A 193 -7.71 -14.52 4.54
N VAL A 194 -6.44 -14.67 4.19
CA VAL A 194 -5.82 -15.96 3.86
C VAL A 194 -4.50 -16.10 4.61
N ALA A 195 -4.42 -17.01 5.56
CA ALA A 195 -3.16 -17.36 6.19
C ALA A 195 -2.31 -18.27 5.30
N VAL A 196 -1.11 -17.79 4.97
CA VAL A 196 -0.07 -18.49 4.21
C VAL A 196 1.17 -18.56 5.09
N GLY A 197 1.57 -19.74 5.53
CA GLY A 197 2.73 -19.89 6.41
C GLY A 197 2.37 -19.67 7.88
N SER A 198 2.41 -18.43 8.38
CA SER A 198 2.22 -18.14 9.80
C SER A 198 1.31 -16.93 10.05
N ALA A 199 0.42 -17.04 11.03
CA ALA A 199 -0.39 -15.93 11.55
C ALA A 199 -0.33 -15.94 13.08
N ILE A 200 0.62 -15.22 13.66
CA ILE A 200 0.93 -15.27 15.10
C ILE A 200 0.59 -13.95 15.79
N GLY A 201 0.04 -14.04 17.00
CA GLY A 201 -0.27 -12.88 17.85
C GLY A 201 -1.24 -11.92 17.17
N GLN A 202 -0.80 -10.68 16.95
CA GLN A 202 -1.59 -9.66 16.25
C GLN A 202 -1.96 -10.09 14.81
N ALA A 203 -1.11 -10.86 14.12
CA ALA A 203 -1.46 -11.37 12.80
C ALA A 203 -2.60 -12.41 12.86
N CYS A 204 -2.70 -13.17 13.96
CA CYS A 204 -3.83 -14.07 14.20
C CYS A 204 -5.14 -13.28 14.44
N LEU A 205 -5.07 -12.14 15.11
CA LEU A 205 -6.20 -11.21 15.23
C LEU A 205 -6.66 -10.74 13.84
N LEU A 206 -5.74 -10.24 13.01
CA LEU A 206 -6.07 -9.79 11.66
C LEU A 206 -6.68 -10.90 10.79
N LEU A 207 -6.18 -12.14 10.92
CA LEU A 207 -6.77 -13.30 10.26
C LEU A 207 -8.24 -13.51 10.66
N SER A 208 -8.52 -13.47 11.97
CA SER A 208 -9.87 -13.66 12.51
C SER A 208 -10.82 -12.50 12.20
N ALA A 209 -10.27 -11.30 11.99
CA ALA A 209 -11.00 -10.05 11.71
C ALA A 209 -11.49 -9.94 10.26
N GLY A 210 -11.14 -10.89 9.38
CA GLY A 210 -11.71 -10.96 8.04
C GLY A 210 -13.24 -11.15 8.07
N THR A 211 -13.88 -10.93 6.93
CA THR A 211 -15.34 -11.06 6.79
C THR A 211 -15.76 -12.49 7.13
N PRO A 212 -16.77 -12.70 8.00
CA PRO A 212 -17.26 -14.03 8.34
C PRO A 212 -17.63 -14.86 7.10
N GLY A 213 -17.17 -16.10 7.05
CA GLY A 213 -17.32 -17.00 5.89
C GLY A 213 -16.25 -16.83 4.80
N LYS A 214 -15.39 -15.81 4.90
CA LYS A 214 -14.31 -15.49 3.94
C LYS A 214 -12.92 -15.51 4.61
N ARG A 215 -12.79 -16.16 5.76
CA ARG A 215 -11.51 -16.35 6.47
C ARG A 215 -10.94 -17.72 6.15
N PHE A 216 -9.71 -17.73 5.64
CA PHE A 216 -9.10 -18.89 5.04
C PHE A 216 -7.70 -19.18 5.59
N MET A 217 -7.30 -20.44 5.54
CA MET A 217 -5.95 -20.87 5.92
C MET A 217 -5.47 -22.01 5.02
N MET A 218 -4.19 -22.00 4.67
CA MET A 218 -3.55 -23.13 4.00
C MET A 218 -3.34 -24.30 4.98
N PRO A 219 -3.35 -25.57 4.54
CA PRO A 219 -3.29 -26.73 5.44
C PRO A 219 -2.04 -26.78 6.32
N HIS A 220 -0.90 -26.31 5.80
CA HIS A 220 0.37 -26.29 6.53
C HIS A 220 0.65 -24.95 7.21
N ALA A 221 -0.26 -23.98 7.10
CA ALA A 221 -0.10 -22.74 7.84
C ALA A 221 -0.29 -22.98 9.34
N LYS A 222 0.25 -22.09 10.17
CA LYS A 222 0.07 -22.11 11.62
C LYS A 222 -0.54 -20.80 12.09
N ALA A 223 -1.59 -20.91 12.90
CA ALA A 223 -2.12 -19.78 13.64
C ALA A 223 -1.68 -19.91 15.10
N MET A 224 -1.34 -18.80 15.75
CA MET A 224 -0.95 -18.84 17.15
C MET A 224 -1.48 -17.64 17.90
N ILE A 225 -2.15 -17.90 19.02
CA ILE A 225 -2.55 -16.87 19.96
C ILE A 225 -1.46 -16.78 21.03
N GLN A 226 -0.96 -15.57 21.27
CA GLN A 226 0.02 -15.30 22.33
C GLN A 226 -0.32 -14.01 23.06
N GLN A 227 0.05 -13.95 24.34
CA GLN A 227 -0.07 -12.73 25.12
C GLN A 227 0.87 -11.64 24.59
N PRO A 228 0.45 -10.36 24.66
CA PRO A 228 1.34 -9.22 24.52
C PRO A 228 2.55 -9.31 25.44
N ARG A 229 3.71 -8.92 24.94
CA ARG A 229 4.96 -8.91 25.70
C ARG A 229 5.25 -7.50 26.19
N ILE A 230 5.70 -7.39 27.44
CA ILE A 230 6.29 -6.14 27.92
C ILE A 230 7.65 -5.99 27.20
N PRO A 231 7.89 -4.90 26.46
CA PRO A 231 9.19 -4.64 25.87
C PRO A 231 10.27 -4.64 26.96
N SER A 232 11.48 -5.11 26.63
CA SER A 232 12.59 -5.17 27.59
C SER A 232 12.76 -3.83 28.31
N SER A 233 12.58 -3.85 29.64
CA SER A 233 12.52 -2.64 30.44
C SER A 233 13.88 -2.15 30.94
N GLY A 234 14.99 -2.86 30.65
CA GLY A 234 16.34 -2.46 31.06
C GLY A 234 16.43 -1.98 32.52
N LEU A 235 17.27 -0.97 32.77
CA LEU A 235 17.37 -0.26 34.06
C LEU A 235 16.47 0.99 34.08
N MET A 236 15.18 0.82 33.81
CA MET A 236 14.20 1.91 33.82
C MET A 236 13.67 2.18 35.24
N PRO A 237 13.26 3.42 35.59
CA PRO A 237 12.66 3.73 36.88
C PRO A 237 11.45 2.85 37.23
N ALA A 238 11.29 2.52 38.52
CA ALA A 238 10.20 1.64 38.98
C ALA A 238 8.79 2.19 38.65
N SER A 239 8.61 3.51 38.63
CA SER A 239 7.37 4.18 38.21
C SER A 239 7.00 3.86 36.76
N ASP A 240 7.99 3.89 35.87
CA ASP A 240 7.78 3.74 34.44
C ASP A 240 7.52 2.27 34.09
N VAL A 241 8.15 1.35 34.82
CA VAL A 241 7.89 -0.09 34.71
C VAL A 241 6.43 -0.37 35.06
N LEU A 242 5.92 0.23 36.14
CA LEU A 242 4.52 0.10 36.55
C LEU A 242 3.55 0.66 35.49
N ILE A 243 3.87 1.81 34.88
CA ILE A 243 3.05 2.41 33.81
C ILE A 243 3.02 1.50 32.58
N ARG A 244 4.18 1.01 32.11
CA ARG A 244 4.24 0.09 30.96
C ARG A 244 3.55 -1.24 31.23
N ALA A 245 3.68 -1.78 32.44
CA ALA A 245 3.00 -3.01 32.81
C ALA A 245 1.47 -2.85 32.74
N LYS A 246 0.94 -1.72 33.24
CA LYS A 246 -0.50 -1.39 33.12
C LYS A 246 -0.95 -1.29 31.67
N GLU A 247 -0.17 -0.62 30.82
CA GLU A 247 -0.48 -0.47 29.39
C GLU A 247 -0.53 -1.82 28.67
N VAL A 248 0.40 -2.73 28.97
CA VAL A 248 0.42 -4.07 28.37
C VAL A 248 -0.78 -4.92 28.83
N ILE A 249 -1.22 -4.76 30.08
CA ILE A 249 -2.44 -5.41 30.58
C ILE A 249 -3.68 -4.88 29.83
N ILE A 250 -3.79 -3.56 29.62
CA ILE A 250 -4.89 -2.97 28.84
C ILE A 250 -4.91 -3.54 27.41
N ASN A 251 -3.75 -3.58 26.75
CA ASN A 251 -3.62 -4.13 25.41
C ASN A 251 -3.95 -5.62 25.36
N ARG A 252 -3.57 -6.38 26.39
CA ARG A 252 -3.94 -7.79 26.54
C ARG A 252 -5.47 -7.95 26.62
N ASP A 253 -6.13 -7.16 27.45
CA ASP A 253 -7.58 -7.27 27.66
C ASP A 253 -8.34 -6.86 26.39
N ASN A 254 -7.88 -5.83 25.68
CA ASN A 254 -8.42 -5.45 24.38
C ASN A 254 -8.27 -6.57 23.35
N LEU A 255 -7.09 -7.19 23.26
CA LEU A 255 -6.85 -8.32 22.36
C LEU A 255 -7.78 -9.51 22.67
N VAL A 256 -7.98 -9.84 23.96
CA VAL A 256 -8.91 -10.90 24.38
C VAL A 256 -10.33 -10.61 23.92
N LYS A 257 -10.82 -9.38 24.13
CA LYS A 257 -12.17 -8.96 23.71
C LYS A 257 -12.36 -9.07 22.21
N LEU A 258 -11.37 -8.60 21.43
CA LEU A 258 -11.43 -8.63 19.97
C LEU A 258 -11.39 -10.07 19.43
N LEU A 259 -10.51 -10.92 19.96
CA LEU A 259 -10.45 -12.33 19.59
C LEU A 259 -11.74 -13.07 19.98
N ALA A 260 -12.28 -12.85 21.18
CA ALA A 260 -13.55 -13.43 21.61
C ALA A 260 -14.69 -13.06 20.66
N LYS A 261 -14.79 -11.78 20.29
CA LYS A 261 -15.79 -11.27 19.33
C LYS A 261 -15.75 -11.98 17.99
N HIS A 262 -14.56 -12.15 17.39
CA HIS A 262 -14.42 -12.71 16.05
C HIS A 262 -14.43 -14.24 16.01
N THR A 263 -13.98 -14.89 17.08
CA THR A 263 -13.97 -16.36 17.18
C THR A 263 -15.30 -16.94 17.69
N GLY A 264 -16.14 -16.12 18.33
CA GLY A 264 -17.38 -16.58 18.96
C GLY A 264 -17.18 -17.28 20.30
N ASN A 265 -15.95 -17.28 20.84
CA ASN A 265 -15.64 -17.84 22.16
C ASN A 265 -15.89 -16.82 23.28
N SER A 266 -16.03 -17.29 24.52
CA SER A 266 -16.07 -16.41 25.68
C SER A 266 -14.70 -15.76 25.95
N GLU A 267 -14.70 -14.55 26.51
CA GLU A 267 -13.48 -13.85 26.91
C GLU A 267 -12.63 -14.69 27.88
N GLU A 268 -13.27 -15.43 28.78
CA GLU A 268 -12.59 -16.33 29.72
C GLU A 268 -11.85 -17.47 29.00
N THR A 269 -12.46 -18.08 27.98
CA THR A 269 -11.84 -19.15 27.19
C THR A 269 -10.61 -18.62 26.48
N VAL A 270 -10.72 -17.47 25.82
CA VAL A 270 -9.60 -16.83 25.11
C VAL A 270 -8.50 -16.42 26.09
N ALA A 271 -8.85 -15.82 27.23
CA ALA A 271 -7.89 -15.42 28.25
C ALA A 271 -7.12 -16.60 28.85
N ASN A 272 -7.79 -17.75 29.03
CA ASN A 272 -7.17 -18.99 29.51
C ASN A 272 -6.19 -19.56 28.48
N VAL A 273 -6.61 -19.65 27.22
CA VAL A 273 -5.78 -20.15 26.12
C VAL A 273 -4.55 -19.27 25.91
N MET A 274 -4.71 -17.95 26.01
CA MET A 274 -3.62 -16.98 25.80
C MET A 274 -2.56 -16.94 26.92
N LYS A 275 -2.78 -17.63 28.06
CA LYS A 275 -1.78 -17.73 29.15
C LYS A 275 -0.46 -18.33 28.67
N ARG A 276 -0.50 -19.17 27.64
CA ARG A 276 0.68 -19.75 26.98
C ARG A 276 0.55 -19.60 25.46
N PRO A 277 1.66 -19.70 24.71
CA PRO A 277 1.63 -19.89 23.27
C PRO A 277 0.67 -21.02 22.88
N TYR A 278 -0.45 -20.67 22.24
CA TYR A 278 -1.43 -21.64 21.77
C TYR A 278 -1.34 -21.77 20.25
N TYR A 279 -0.67 -22.83 19.79
CA TYR A 279 -0.52 -23.15 18.38
C TYR A 279 -1.73 -23.93 17.85
N MET A 280 -2.20 -23.50 16.70
CA MET A 280 -3.29 -24.11 15.95
C MET A 280 -2.80 -24.45 14.55
N ASP A 281 -3.01 -25.70 14.16
CA ASP A 281 -3.04 -26.09 12.75
C ASP A 281 -4.34 -25.58 12.11
N ALA A 282 -4.48 -25.78 10.80
CA ALA A 282 -5.66 -25.30 10.07
C ALA A 282 -6.97 -25.90 10.62
N THR A 283 -6.96 -27.15 11.08
CA THR A 283 -8.13 -27.81 11.66
C THR A 283 -8.52 -27.20 13.01
N ARG A 284 -7.58 -27.08 13.96
CA ARG A 284 -7.88 -26.44 15.25
C ARG A 284 -8.19 -24.97 15.11
N ALA A 285 -7.58 -24.27 14.15
CA ALA A 285 -7.90 -22.87 13.88
C ALA A 285 -9.35 -22.70 13.42
N LYS A 286 -9.87 -23.67 12.65
CA LYS A 286 -11.28 -23.72 12.25
C LYS A 286 -12.19 -24.06 13.42
N GLU A 287 -11.84 -25.05 14.24
CA GLU A 287 -12.60 -25.43 15.44
C GLU A 287 -12.67 -24.29 16.46
N PHE A 288 -11.57 -23.56 16.64
CA PHE A 288 -11.51 -22.40 17.52
C PHE A 288 -12.23 -21.17 16.94
N GLY A 289 -12.61 -21.18 15.66
CA GLY A 289 -13.32 -20.07 15.00
C GLY A 289 -12.43 -18.94 14.48
N VAL A 290 -11.10 -19.14 14.40
CA VAL A 290 -10.17 -18.17 13.78
C VAL A 290 -10.42 -18.07 12.28
N ILE A 291 -10.75 -19.20 11.65
CA ILE A 291 -10.99 -19.33 10.21
C ILE A 291 -12.28 -20.07 9.93
N ASP A 292 -12.81 -19.91 8.73
CA ASP A 292 -14.04 -20.58 8.30
C ASP A 292 -13.75 -21.80 7.42
N ARG A 293 -12.74 -21.70 6.54
CA ARG A 293 -12.44 -22.71 5.52
C ARG A 293 -10.94 -22.91 5.36
N ILE A 294 -10.54 -24.14 5.08
CA ILE A 294 -9.17 -24.48 4.73
C ILE A 294 -9.08 -24.42 3.20
N LEU A 295 -8.17 -23.61 2.66
CA LEU A 295 -7.96 -23.49 1.22
C LEU A 295 -6.92 -24.50 0.76
N TRP A 296 -7.34 -25.40 -0.12
CA TRP A 296 -6.46 -26.34 -0.79
C TRP A 296 -6.96 -26.53 -2.23
N ARG A 297 -6.49 -25.71 -3.17
CA ARG A 297 -6.76 -25.90 -4.60
C ARG A 297 -5.49 -26.37 -5.30
N GLY A 298 -5.60 -27.45 -6.07
CA GLY A 298 -4.51 -28.02 -6.87
C GLY A 298 -4.09 -29.42 -6.47
N GLN A 299 -4.51 -29.90 -5.30
CA GLN A 299 -4.20 -31.23 -4.81
C GLN A 299 -5.42 -32.14 -4.60
N GLU A 300 -6.67 -31.79 -4.90
CA GLU A 300 -7.69 -32.86 -4.99
C GLU A 300 -7.26 -33.95 -5.99
N LYS A 301 -6.45 -33.58 -7.00
CA LYS A 301 -5.69 -34.53 -7.84
C LYS A 301 -4.49 -35.14 -7.12
N VAL A 302 -3.61 -34.34 -6.52
CA VAL A 302 -2.37 -34.83 -5.88
C VAL A 302 -2.62 -35.64 -4.60
N MET A 303 -3.55 -35.25 -3.72
CA MET A 303 -4.04 -36.02 -2.57
C MET A 303 -4.82 -37.27 -3.00
N ALA A 304 -5.51 -37.27 -4.15
CA ALA A 304 -6.04 -38.51 -4.70
C ALA A 304 -4.91 -39.48 -5.12
N ASP A 305 -3.75 -38.94 -5.52
CA ASP A 305 -2.55 -39.72 -5.85
C ASP A 305 -1.69 -40.07 -4.61
N VAL A 306 -1.83 -39.34 -3.49
CA VAL A 306 -1.06 -39.56 -2.26
C VAL A 306 -1.79 -40.59 -1.38
N ALA A 307 -1.10 -41.68 -1.10
CA ALA A 307 -1.60 -42.76 -0.27
C ALA A 307 -1.95 -42.29 1.15
N SER A 308 -2.95 -42.93 1.77
CA SER A 308 -3.39 -42.63 3.14
C SER A 308 -2.22 -42.72 4.14
N PRO A 309 -2.27 -42.02 5.31
CA PRO A 309 -1.21 -42.15 6.32
C PRO A 309 -0.88 -43.61 6.66
N ASP A 310 -1.88 -44.48 6.75
CA ASP A 310 -1.71 -45.91 7.01
C ASP A 310 -0.97 -46.64 5.87
N ASP A 311 -1.20 -46.25 4.62
CA ASP A 311 -0.51 -46.81 3.45
C ASP A 311 0.90 -46.22 3.29
N TRP A 312 1.10 -44.97 3.70
CA TRP A 312 2.41 -44.33 3.84
C TRP A 312 3.25 -45.03 4.91
N ASP A 313 2.65 -45.34 6.06
CA ASP A 313 3.27 -46.06 7.16
C ASP A 313 3.62 -47.49 6.74
N LYS A 314 2.71 -48.20 6.04
CA LYS A 314 3.02 -49.51 5.43
C LYS A 314 4.16 -49.42 4.41
N GLY A 315 4.17 -48.39 3.55
CA GLY A 315 5.20 -48.18 2.54
C GLY A 315 6.57 -47.81 3.13
N ALA A 316 6.57 -47.08 4.25
CA ALA A 316 7.76 -46.76 5.04
C ALA A 316 8.20 -47.94 5.94
N GLY A 317 7.42 -49.02 6.02
CA GLY A 317 7.69 -50.16 6.88
C GLY A 317 7.45 -49.89 8.37
N ILE A 318 6.73 -48.82 8.71
CA ILE A 318 6.34 -48.46 10.06
C ILE A 318 5.23 -49.44 10.51
N LYS A 319 5.53 -50.24 11.52
CA LYS A 319 4.55 -51.13 12.17
C LYS A 319 3.97 -50.41 13.37
N ILE A 320 2.67 -50.25 13.40
CA ILE A 320 1.94 -49.82 14.59
C ILE A 320 2.13 -50.92 15.64
N VAL A 321 2.82 -50.59 16.75
CA VAL A 321 2.98 -51.52 17.87
C VAL A 321 1.80 -51.26 18.81
N ASP A 322 0.80 -52.14 18.74
CA ASP A 322 -0.33 -52.13 19.67
C ASP A 322 0.16 -52.61 21.05
N GLY A 323 0.55 -51.66 21.89
CA GLY A 323 0.90 -51.90 23.29
C GLY A 323 2.39 -52.17 23.55
N PHE A 324 2.91 -51.51 24.59
CA PHE A 324 4.11 -51.93 25.30
C PHE A 324 3.73 -52.88 26.43
#